data_AF-A0A2E5KU23-F1
#
_entry.id   AF-A0A2E5KU23-F1
#
_cell.length_a   1.000
_cell.length_b   1.000
_cell.length_c   1.000
_cell.angle_alpha   90.00
_cell.angle_beta   90.00
_cell.angle_gamma   90.00
#
_symmetry.space_group_name_H-M   'P 1'
#
loop_
_entity.id
_entity.type
_entity.pdbx_description
1 polymer ?
#
loop_
_entity_poly.entity_id
_entity_poly.type
_entity_poly.pdbx_seq_one_letter_code
_entity_poly.pdbx_strand_id
1 'polypeptide(L)'
;MVKRVGLISGLILFTFLTCHLINLSFGLSSVAALEEARQLLMWFWFTWIGTGVLMASMFTHLALGLHALYRHNTLRMTMTDTV
;
A
#
# COMPACT_ATOMS: atom_id res chain seq x y z
N MET A 1 -4.71 6.63 -18.88
CA MET A 1 -5.29 5.60 -17.98
C MET A 1 -4.25 4.97 -17.05
N VAL A 2 -3.11 4.48 -17.56
CA VAL A 2 -2.05 3.81 -16.76
C VAL A 2 -1.63 4.57 -15.48
N LYS A 3 -1.40 5.89 -15.57
CA LYS A 3 -1.05 6.72 -14.40
C LYS A 3 -2.13 6.72 -13.31
N ARG A 4 -3.41 6.72 -13.68
CA ARG A 4 -4.52 6.69 -12.72
C ARG A 4 -4.62 5.34 -12.03
N VAL A 5 -4.44 4.26 -12.78
CA VAL A 5 -4.44 2.89 -12.23
C VAL A 5 -3.32 2.71 -11.21
N GLY A 6 -2.10 3.18 -11.53
CA GLY A 6 -0.97 3.11 -10.59
C GLY A 6 -1.18 3.94 -9.30
N LEU A 7 -1.85 5.09 -9.42
CA LEU A 7 -2.22 5.91 -8.25
C LEU A 7 -3.28 5.21 -7.40
N ILE A 8 -4.33 4.66 -8.01
CA ILE A 8 -5.41 3.98 -7.28
C ILE A 8 -4.85 2.76 -6.55
N SER A 9 -4.08 1.91 -7.24
CA SER A 9 -3.49 0.73 -6.62
C SER A 9 -2.50 1.11 -5.52
N GLY A 10 -1.71 2.17 -5.71
CA GLY A 10 -0.82 2.70 -4.69
C GLY A 10 -1.56 3.23 -3.46
N LEU A 11 -2.66 3.96 -3.65
CA LEU A 11 -3.48 4.48 -2.54
C LEU A 11 -4.14 3.35 -1.75
N ILE A 12 -4.64 2.31 -2.41
CA ILE A 12 -5.22 1.14 -1.73
C ILE A 12 -4.17 0.49 -0.83
N LEU A 13 -2.96 0.25 -1.36
CA LEU A 13 -1.85 -0.32 -0.58
C LEU A 13 -1.41 0.61 0.57
N PHE A 14 -1.37 1.92 0.31
CA PHE A 14 -1.03 2.92 1.32
C PHE A 14 -2.04 2.92 2.47
N THR A 15 -3.34 2.95 2.18
CA THR A 15 -4.39 2.89 3.21
C THR A 15 -4.26 1.62 4.05
N PHE A 16 -4.07 0.46 3.42
CA PHE A 16 -3.83 -0.78 4.14
C PHE A 16 -2.60 -0.71 5.03
N LEU A 17 -1.48 -0.22 4.50
CA LEU A 17 -0.23 -0.11 5.25
C LEU A 17 -0.39 0.85 6.44
N THR A 18 -1.08 1.97 6.28
CA THR A 18 -1.39 2.90 7.37
C THR A 18 -2.21 2.21 8.46
N CYS A 19 -3.31 1.53 8.11
CA CYS A 19 -4.11 0.76 9.07
C CYS A 19 -3.26 -0.30 9.79
N HIS A 20 -2.41 -1.01 9.05
CA HIS A 20 -1.55 -2.06 9.58
C HIS A 20 -0.49 -1.53 10.56
N LEU A 21 0.19 -0.43 10.22
CA LEU A 21 1.20 0.19 11.07
C LEU A 21 0.58 0.83 12.32
N ILE A 22 -0.60 1.44 12.20
CA ILE A 22 -1.35 1.93 13.37
C ILE A 22 -1.69 0.75 14.29
N ASN A 23 -2.20 -0.35 13.73
CA ASN A 23 -2.50 -1.55 14.50
C ASN A 23 -1.27 -2.12 15.22
N LEU A 24 -0.12 -2.19 14.54
CA LEU A 24 1.14 -2.64 15.12
C LEU A 24 1.63 -1.69 16.23
N SER A 25 1.43 -0.39 16.06
CA SER A 25 1.83 0.62 17.05
C SER A 25 1.08 0.43 18.39
N PHE A 26 -0.19 0.02 18.36
CA PHE A 26 -0.91 -0.39 19.57
C PHE A 26 -0.29 -1.62 20.25
N GLY A 27 0.27 -2.54 19.48
CA GLY A 27 1.00 -3.71 19.99
C GLY A 27 2.25 -3.38 20.79
N LEU A 28 2.86 -2.21 20.55
CA LEU A 28 3.97 -1.72 21.37
C LEU A 28 3.51 -1.25 22.76
N SER A 29 2.25 -0.83 22.88
CA SER A 29 1.67 -0.38 24.15
C SER A 29 1.06 -1.55 24.95
N SER A 30 0.26 -2.39 24.30
CA SER A 30 -0.35 -3.57 24.93
C SER A 30 -0.92 -4.52 23.87
N VAL A 31 -0.85 -5.82 24.15
CA VAL A 31 -1.46 -6.86 23.31
C VAL A 31 -2.99 -6.72 23.27
N ALA A 32 -3.62 -6.31 24.39
CA ALA A 32 -5.07 -6.11 24.43
C ALA A 32 -5.51 -4.95 23.52
N ALA A 33 -4.74 -3.85 23.51
CA ALA A 33 -5.01 -2.71 22.63
C ALA A 33 -4.85 -3.05 21.14
N LEU A 34 -3.87 -3.91 20.80
CA LEU A 34 -3.71 -4.41 19.44
C LEU A 34 -4.90 -5.24 18.98
N GLU A 35 -5.46 -6.09 19.84
CA GLU A 35 -6.60 -6.93 19.46
C GLU A 35 -7.86 -6.11 19.20
N GLU A 36 -8.14 -5.13 20.06
CA GLU A 36 -9.23 -4.15 19.86
C GLU A 36 -9.04 -3.34 18.56
N ALA A 37 -7.84 -2.80 18.35
CA ALA A 37 -7.51 -2.05 17.14
C ALA A 37 -7.59 -2.93 15.88
N ARG A 38 -7.25 -4.21 15.97
CA ARG A 38 -7.28 -5.17 14.85
C ARG A 38 -8.71 -5.36 14.37
N GLN A 39 -9.66 -5.48 15.29
CA GLN A 39 -11.07 -5.62 14.93
C GLN A 39 -11.58 -4.38 14.18
N LEU A 40 -11.19 -3.17 14.57
CA LEU A 40 -11.64 -1.95 13.89
C LEU A 40 -10.90 -1.69 12.57
N LEU A 41 -9.58 -1.81 12.56
CA LEU A 41 -8.72 -1.40 11.45
C LEU A 41 -8.56 -2.47 10.38
N MET A 42 -8.62 -3.75 10.77
CA MET A 42 -8.27 -4.87 9.89
C MET A 42 -9.45 -5.74 9.46
N TRP A 43 -10.66 -5.55 10.02
CA TRP A 43 -11.81 -6.40 9.69
C TRP A 43 -12.08 -6.52 8.19
N PHE A 44 -12.10 -5.40 7.48
CA PHE A 44 -12.32 -5.37 6.03
C PHE A 44 -11.20 -6.09 5.27
N TRP A 45 -9.95 -5.88 5.66
CA TRP A 45 -8.77 -6.41 4.98
C TRP A 45 -8.62 -7.93 5.15
N PHE A 46 -9.15 -8.51 6.23
CA PHE A 46 -9.18 -9.96 6.46
C PHE A 46 -10.30 -10.69 5.69
N THR A 47 -11.15 -9.98 4.95
CA THR A 47 -12.14 -10.62 4.09
C THR A 47 -11.51 -11.13 2.79
N TRP A 48 -12.18 -12.07 2.13
CA TRP A 48 -11.80 -12.58 0.80
C TRP A 48 -11.75 -11.45 -0.24
N ILE A 49 -12.70 -10.51 -0.14
CA ILE A 49 -12.79 -9.33 -1.00
C ILE A 49 -11.60 -8.39 -0.73
N GLY A 50 -11.35 -8.06 0.54
CA GLY A 50 -10.23 -7.20 0.93
C GLY A 50 -8.88 -7.79 0.47
N THR A 51 -8.67 -9.09 0.71
CA THR A 51 -7.47 -9.79 0.28
C THR A 51 -7.33 -9.79 -1.25
N GLY A 52 -8.42 -10.03 -1.98
CA GLY A 52 -8.43 -9.97 -3.44
C GLY A 52 -8.06 -8.58 -3.98
N VAL A 53 -8.62 -7.53 -3.38
CA VAL A 53 -8.31 -6.13 -3.72
C VAL A 53 -6.84 -5.81 -3.44
N LEU A 54 -6.30 -6.26 -2.31
CA LEU A 54 -4.89 -6.08 -1.96
C LEU A 54 -3.95 -6.80 -2.92
N MET A 55 -4.24 -8.05 -3.26
CA MET A 55 -3.43 -8.81 -4.22
C MET A 55 -3.44 -8.15 -5.60
N ALA A 56 -4.63 -7.81 -6.11
CA ALA A 56 -4.75 -7.12 -7.39
C ALA A 56 -4.00 -5.77 -7.39
N SER A 57 -4.12 -5.00 -6.31
CA SER A 57 -3.43 -3.71 -6.16
C SER A 57 -1.92 -3.88 -6.06
N MET A 58 -1.44 -4.87 -5.32
CA MET A 58 -0.02 -5.20 -5.17
C MET A 58 0.62 -5.52 -6.52
N PHE A 59 0.06 -6.49 -7.25
CA PHE A 59 0.59 -6.90 -8.55
C PHE A 59 0.53 -5.76 -9.57
N THR A 60 -0.58 -5.00 -9.59
CA THR A 60 -0.75 -3.86 -10.50
C THR A 60 0.24 -2.76 -10.19
N HIS A 61 0.40 -2.38 -8.92
CA HIS A 61 1.33 -1.33 -8.50
C HIS A 61 2.77 -1.74 -8.81
N LEU A 62 3.16 -2.96 -8.47
CA LEU A 62 4.50 -3.49 -8.73
C LEU A 62 4.81 -3.53 -10.22
N ALA A 63 3.91 -4.08 -11.04
CA ALA A 63 4.11 -4.16 -12.49
C ALA A 63 4.26 -2.77 -13.13
N LEU A 64 3.41 -1.81 -12.73
CA LEU A 64 3.47 -0.44 -13.25
C LEU A 64 4.70 0.33 -12.77
N GLY A 65 5.11 0.13 -11.51
CA GLY A 65 6.33 0.72 -10.94
C GLY A 65 7.58 0.17 -11.63
N LEU A 66 7.66 -1.15 -11.81
CA LEU A 66 8.77 -1.78 -12.55
C LEU A 66 8.78 -1.36 -14.01
N HIS A 67 7.62 -1.25 -14.66
CA HIS A 67 7.53 -0.75 -16.03
C HIS A 67 7.99 0.71 -16.14
N ALA A 68 7.63 1.56 -15.17
CA ALA A 68 8.12 2.93 -15.11
C ALA A 68 9.65 2.95 -14.94
N LEU A 69 10.19 2.14 -14.03
CA LEU A 69 11.63 2.04 -13.80
C LEU A 69 12.36 1.53 -15.04
N TYR A 70 11.86 0.49 -15.69
CA TYR A 70 12.41 -0.07 -16.92
C TYR A 70 12.43 0.94 -18.07
N ARG A 71 11.37 1.76 -18.17
CA ARG A 71 11.29 2.81 -19.19
C ARG A 71 12.23 3.97 -18.92
N HIS A 72 12.61 4.19 -17.67
CA HIS A 72 13.68 5.11 -17.30
C HIS A 72 15.03 4.38 -17.35
N ASN A 73 15.73 4.46 -18.48
CA ASN A 73 17.08 3.90 -18.68
C ASN A 73 18.19 4.51 -17.80
N THR A 74 17.82 5.37 -16.85
CA THR A 74 18.73 5.95 -15.86
C THR A 74 17.99 6.13 -14.55
N LEU A 75 18.63 5.71 -13.45
CA LEU A 75 18.16 5.99 -12.07
C LEU A 75 18.47 7.42 -11.63
N ARG A 76 19.07 8.24 -12.51
CA ARG A 76 19.42 9.62 -12.23
C ARG A 76 18.16 10.48 -12.27
N MET A 77 17.76 11.01 -11.12
CA MET A 77 16.69 12.01 -11.04
C MET A 77 17.05 13.23 -11.90
N THR A 78 16.11 13.65 -12.75
CA THR A 78 16.25 14.89 -13.52
C THR A 78 16.06 16.07 -12.57
N MET A 79 16.73 17.21 -12.82
CA MET A 79 16.65 18.41 -11.97
C MET A 79 15.20 18.95 -11.78
N THR A 80 14.27 18.55 -12.64
CA THR A 80 12.84 18.86 -12.55
C THR A 80 12.08 17.98 -11.54
N ASP A 81 12.57 16.77 -11.24
CA ASP A 81 11.99 15.88 -10.23
C ASP A 81 12.55 16.15 -8.81
N THR A 82 13.55 17.03 -8.67
CA THR A 82 14.21 17.37 -7.39
C THR A 82 13.61 18.58 -6.68
N VAL A 83 12.66 19.27 -7.29
CA VAL A 83 11.94 20.46 -6.74
C VAL A 83 10.54 20.09 -6.32
#